data_AF-C1A7N2-F1
#
_entry.id   AF-C1A7N2-F1
#
_cell.length_a   1.000
_cell.length_b   1.000
_cell.length_c   1.000
_cell.angle_alpha   90.00
_cell.angle_beta   90.00
_cell.angle_gamma   90.00
#
_symmetry.space_group_name_H-M   'P 1'
#
loop_
_entity.id
_entity.type
_entity.pdbx_description
1 polymer ?
#
loop_
_entity_poly.entity_id
_entity_poly.type
_entity_poly.pdbx_seq_one_letter_code
_entity_poly.pdbx_strand_id
1 'polypeptide(L)'
;MRGYNREDIGYVSCSGLPSNDGSSCNAEELIGSRVAFANAELRFPIIRRYGARTSLLGGLPPIDGLFFYDAGVAWSKGQTVSLSQPTDYDFSKQRALLRSYGFGLRMNLFNIAIIRWDWAKPVSRPNGKGFGTWFFGASY
;
A
#
# COMPACT_ATOMS: atom_id res chain seq x y z
N MET A 1 2.69 0.68 -4.46
CA MET A 1 2.73 1.03 -3.02
C MET A 1 1.34 0.81 -2.44
N ARG A 2 1.23 0.35 -1.19
CA ARG A 2 -0.10 0.25 -0.55
C ARG A 2 -0.69 1.65 -0.38
N GLY A 3 -2.00 1.80 -0.44
CA GLY A 3 -2.62 3.13 -0.36
C GLY A 3 -2.71 3.90 -1.70
N TYR A 4 -2.13 3.37 -2.78
CA TYR A 4 -2.03 4.06 -4.09
C TYR A 4 -2.46 3.15 -5.27
N ASN A 5 -3.44 2.26 -5.07
CA ASN A 5 -3.90 1.33 -6.11
C ASN A 5 -4.92 1.99 -7.07
N ARG A 6 -4.93 1.54 -8.33
CA ARG A 6 -5.78 2.06 -9.41
C ARG A 6 -7.28 1.81 -9.18
N GLU A 7 -7.62 0.69 -8.56
CA GLU A 7 -9.01 0.24 -8.36
C GLU A 7 -9.75 1.00 -7.25
N ASP A 8 -9.05 1.78 -6.43
CA ASP A 8 -9.62 2.48 -5.26
C ASP A 8 -9.79 3.99 -5.48
N ILE A 9 -9.44 4.48 -6.68
CA ILE A 9 -9.70 5.85 -7.10
C ILE A 9 -11.13 5.85 -7.67
N GLY A 10 -12.12 6.10 -6.81
CA GLY A 10 -13.54 6.08 -7.17
C GLY A 10 -13.82 6.70 -8.55
N TYR A 11 -14.47 5.93 -9.42
CA TYR A 11 -15.09 6.35 -10.67
C TYR A 11 -14.24 7.27 -11.58
N VAL A 12 -12.91 7.13 -11.62
CA VAL A 12 -12.12 7.72 -12.71
C VAL A 12 -11.59 6.59 -13.59
N SER A 13 -12.29 6.33 -14.69
CA SER A 13 -11.84 5.39 -15.71
C SER A 13 -10.58 5.95 -16.38
N CYS A 14 -9.40 5.49 -15.98
CA CYS A 14 -8.17 5.74 -16.72
C CYS A 14 -8.18 4.92 -18.02
N SER A 15 -8.89 5.40 -19.03
CA SER A 15 -9.08 4.74 -20.34
C SER A 15 -8.15 5.28 -21.43
N GLY A 16 -6.99 5.84 -21.09
CA GLY A 16 -6.06 6.37 -22.09
C GLY A 16 -4.61 6.38 -21.61
N LEU A 17 -3.70 6.21 -22.57
CA LEU A 17 -2.31 6.68 -22.49
C LEU A 17 -2.28 8.12 -21.93
N PRO A 18 -1.20 8.53 -21.23
CA PRO A 18 -1.16 9.80 -20.50
C PRO A 18 -1.30 10.98 -21.46
N SER A 19 -2.53 11.42 -21.69
CA SER A 19 -2.86 12.54 -22.56
C SER A 19 -3.19 13.75 -21.70
N ASN A 20 -2.16 14.56 -21.50
CA ASN A 20 -2.18 16.03 -21.40
C ASN A 20 -2.75 16.75 -20.19
N ASP A 21 -2.94 16.11 -19.02
CA ASP A 21 -3.05 16.93 -17.79
C ASP A 21 -2.76 16.23 -16.45
N GLY A 22 -2.55 14.91 -16.44
CA GLY A 22 -2.18 14.09 -15.27
C GLY A 22 -3.05 14.22 -14.02
N SER A 23 -4.14 14.98 -14.10
CA SER A 23 -5.02 15.36 -13.00
C SER A 23 -6.14 14.34 -12.77
N SER A 24 -6.38 13.43 -13.72
CA SER A 24 -7.43 12.41 -13.62
C SER A 24 -6.90 11.03 -13.24
N CYS A 25 -5.62 10.73 -13.50
CA CYS A 25 -5.05 9.40 -13.23
C CYS A 25 -3.99 9.46 -12.13
N ASN A 26 -4.42 9.21 -10.89
CA ASN A 26 -3.56 9.24 -9.71
C ASN A 26 -2.49 8.12 -9.64
N ALA A 27 -2.37 7.28 -10.67
CA ALA A 27 -1.28 6.32 -10.84
C ALA A 27 -0.09 6.92 -11.61
N GLU A 28 -0.26 8.08 -12.26
CA GLU A 28 0.80 8.76 -13.02
C GLU A 28 1.96 9.28 -12.16
N GLU A 29 1.72 9.47 -10.86
CA GLU A 29 2.74 9.82 -9.87
C GLU A 29 3.75 8.68 -9.64
N LEU A 30 3.38 7.44 -10.01
CA LEU A 30 4.22 6.24 -9.91
C LEU A 30 4.86 5.86 -11.25
N ILE A 31 4.65 6.65 -12.31
CA ILE A 31 5.20 6.41 -13.64
C ILE A 31 6.44 7.29 -13.85
N GLY A 32 7.59 6.65 -14.07
CA GLY A 32 8.85 7.33 -14.35
C GLY A 32 9.92 6.34 -14.83
N SER A 33 10.99 6.85 -15.44
CA SER A 33 12.13 6.01 -15.82
C SER A 33 13.08 5.69 -14.65
N ARG A 34 12.87 6.33 -13.49
CA ARG A 34 13.60 6.12 -12.25
C ARG A 34 12.61 6.01 -11.10
N VAL A 35 12.93 5.14 -10.14
CA VAL A 35 12.10 4.88 -8.97
C VAL A 35 12.96 4.78 -7.72
N ALA A 36 12.47 5.36 -6.63
CA ALA A 36 13.00 5.16 -5.29
C ALA A 36 11.86 4.71 -4.39
N PHE A 37 12.08 3.64 -3.64
CA PHE A 37 11.08 3.05 -2.77
C PHE A 37 11.72 2.61 -1.46
N ALA A 38 11.04 2.90 -0.35
CA ALA A 38 11.38 2.49 0.98
C ALA A 38 10.13 1.97 1.69
N ASN A 39 10.30 0.89 2.45
CA ASN A 39 9.25 0.30 3.27
C ASN A 39 9.81 -0.01 4.65
N ALA A 40 9.06 0.38 5.68
CA ALA A 40 9.30 0.00 7.05
C ALA A 40 8.08 -0.78 7.55
N GLU A 41 8.31 -1.98 8.10
CA GLU A 41 7.26 -2.81 8.66
C GLU A 41 7.62 -3.22 10.08
N LEU A 42 6.69 -3.00 11.01
CA LEU A 42 6.74 -3.52 12.35
C LEU A 42 5.72 -4.65 12.48
N ARG A 43 6.20 -5.87 12.65
CA ARG A 43 5.36 -7.05 12.81
C ARG A 43 5.37 -7.51 14.26
N PHE A 44 4.20 -7.76 14.81
CA PHE A 44 4.06 -8.21 16.18
C PHE A 44 3.01 -9.32 16.27
N PRO A 45 3.24 -10.30 17.13
CA PRO A 45 2.21 -11.29 17.39
C PRO A 45 1.04 -10.70 18.15
N ILE A 46 -0.18 -10.98 17.71
CA ILE A 46 -1.39 -10.68 18.48
C ILE A 46 -1.77 -11.93 19.28
N ILE A 47 -1.83 -13.08 18.61
CA ILE A 47 -2.10 -14.38 19.25
C ILE A 47 -1.01 -15.37 18.86
N ARG A 48 -0.14 -15.67 19.83
CA ARG A 48 0.74 -16.85 19.79
C ARG A 48 0.14 -17.91 20.68
N ARG A 49 -0.56 -18.87 20.06
CA ARG A 49 -1.00 -20.18 20.63
C ARG A 49 -1.03 -20.21 22.17
N TYR A 50 -2.12 -19.74 22.78
CA TYR A 50 -2.46 -20.17 24.13
C TYR A 50 -3.06 -21.57 24.02
N GLY A 51 -2.32 -22.58 24.46
CA GLY A 51 -2.82 -23.96 24.55
C GLY A 51 -1.95 -24.96 23.77
N ALA A 52 -1.07 -25.60 24.53
CA ALA A 52 -0.57 -26.97 24.47
C ALA A 52 -0.47 -27.75 23.14
N ARG A 53 0.57 -28.60 23.11
CA ARG A 53 0.84 -29.72 22.18
C ARG A 53 -0.29 -30.76 22.04
N THR A 54 -1.54 -30.43 22.32
CA THR A 54 -2.64 -31.40 22.45
C THR A 54 -3.96 -30.77 22.02
N SER A 55 -4.21 -30.69 20.72
CA SER A 55 -5.56 -30.97 20.20
C SER A 55 -5.50 -31.11 18.70
N LEU A 56 -5.94 -32.28 18.23
CA LEU A 56 -6.27 -32.57 16.84
C LEU A 56 -7.45 -31.69 16.33
N LEU A 57 -8.10 -30.92 17.22
CA LEU A 57 -9.29 -30.09 16.98
C LEU A 57 -9.27 -28.80 17.86
N GLY A 58 -8.80 -27.65 17.35
CA GLY A 58 -9.29 -26.35 17.86
C GLY A 58 -8.35 -25.41 18.64
N GLY A 59 -7.07 -25.31 18.26
CA GLY A 59 -6.28 -24.11 18.59
C GLY A 59 -6.57 -23.00 17.57
N LEU A 60 -6.79 -21.76 18.01
CA LEU A 60 -6.92 -20.62 17.09
C LEU A 60 -5.65 -20.49 16.22
N PRO A 61 -5.79 -20.30 14.90
CA PRO A 61 -4.64 -20.08 14.02
C PRO A 61 -3.85 -18.85 14.49
N PRO A 62 -2.51 -18.85 14.37
CA PRO A 62 -1.70 -17.72 14.80
C PRO A 62 -2.10 -16.47 14.02
N ILE A 63 -2.34 -15.38 14.75
CA ILE A 63 -2.67 -14.08 14.20
C ILE A 63 -1.52 -13.13 14.50
N ASP A 64 -0.96 -12.58 13.44
CA ASP A 64 0.08 -11.55 13.48
C ASP A 64 -0.53 -10.21 13.08
N GLY A 65 -0.22 -9.18 13.87
CA GLY A 65 -0.44 -7.80 13.52
C GLY A 65 0.77 -7.23 12.78
N LEU A 66 0.51 -6.25 11.93
CA LEU A 66 1.56 -5.48 11.28
C LEU A 66 1.19 -3.99 11.24
N PHE A 67 2.16 -3.13 11.50
CA PHE A 67 2.14 -1.72 11.11
C PHE A 67 3.11 -1.53 9.97
N PHE A 68 2.74 -0.74 8.98
CA PHE A 68 3.61 -0.45 7.85
C PHE A 68 3.63 1.03 7.51
N TYR A 69 4.77 1.46 6.98
CA TYR A 69 4.99 2.76 6.41
C TYR A 69 5.69 2.59 5.06
N ASP A 70 5.02 2.97 3.98
CA ASP A 70 5.54 2.93 2.62
C ASP A 70 5.87 4.37 2.19
N ALA A 71 7.02 4.56 1.56
CA ALA A 71 7.38 5.82 0.93
C ALA A 71 8.05 5.56 -0.42
N GLY A 72 7.72 6.35 -1.43
CA GLY A 72 8.49 6.33 -2.65
C GLY A 72 8.06 7.36 -3.68
N VAL A 73 8.87 7.44 -4.73
CA VAL A 73 8.76 8.45 -5.77
C VAL A 73 9.23 7.86 -7.09
N ALA A 74 8.53 8.17 -8.16
CA ALA A 74 8.95 7.88 -9.53
C ALA A 74 9.20 9.19 -10.27
N TRP A 75 10.27 9.25 -11.07
CA TRP A 75 10.61 10.43 -11.85
C TRP A 75 11.33 10.06 -13.14
N SER A 76 11.33 10.99 -14.09
CA SER A 76 12.04 10.89 -15.37
C SER A 76 13.16 11.93 -15.48
N LYS A 77 14.03 11.79 -16.47
CA LYS A 77 15.10 12.76 -16.74
C LYS A 77 14.50 14.15 -17.03
N GLY A 78 15.00 15.18 -16.36
CA GLY A 78 14.51 16.55 -16.48
C GLY A 78 13.41 16.93 -15.48
N GLN A 79 12.94 15.99 -14.65
CA GLN A 79 11.98 16.26 -13.57
C GLN A 79 12.70 16.48 -12.23
N THR A 80 12.21 17.42 -11.44
CA THR A 80 12.70 17.73 -10.09
C THR A 80 11.92 16.94 -9.05
N VAL A 81 12.62 16.34 -8.09
CA VAL A 81 12.02 15.58 -6.98
C VAL A 81 11.89 16.47 -5.75
N SER A 82 10.69 16.55 -5.19
CA SER A 82 10.36 17.32 -4.00
C SER A 82 9.83 16.43 -2.88
N LEU A 83 10.08 16.80 -1.62
CA LEU A 83 9.63 16.01 -0.46
C LEU A 83 8.13 16.17 -0.18
N SER A 84 7.55 17.30 -0.57
CA SER A 84 6.14 17.65 -0.46
C SER A 84 5.65 18.27 -1.76
N GLN A 85 4.34 18.24 -2.00
CA GLN A 85 3.73 18.87 -3.17
C GLN A 85 3.76 20.40 -2.99
N PRO A 86 4.52 21.17 -3.80
CA PRO A 86 4.50 22.63 -3.77
C PRO A 86 3.17 23.20 -4.29
N THR A 87 2.91 24.47 -4.02
CA THR A 87 1.67 25.17 -4.42
C THR A 87 1.54 25.40 -5.92
N ASP A 88 2.66 25.38 -6.67
CA ASP A 88 2.78 25.52 -8.12
C ASP A 88 3.06 24.18 -8.82
N TYR A 89 2.44 23.10 -8.33
CA TYR A 89 2.79 21.74 -8.76
C TYR A 89 2.46 21.46 -10.23
N ASP A 90 3.51 21.25 -11.02
CA ASP A 90 3.44 20.81 -12.41
C ASP A 90 3.85 19.34 -12.51
N PHE A 91 2.88 18.43 -12.74
CA PHE A 91 3.10 16.99 -12.87
C PHE A 91 4.09 16.60 -13.98
N SER A 92 4.30 17.47 -14.98
CA SER A 92 5.24 17.23 -16.08
C SER A 92 6.68 17.55 -15.69
N LYS A 93 6.91 18.43 -14.71
CA LYS A 93 8.25 18.90 -14.30
C LYS A 93 8.63 18.51 -12.88
N GLN A 94 7.66 18.28 -12.01
CA GLN A 94 7.87 18.07 -10.58
C GLN A 94 7.27 16.74 -10.14
N ARG A 95 7.96 16.07 -9.22
CA ARG A 95 7.54 14.80 -8.63
C ARG A 95 7.64 14.86 -7.12
N ALA A 96 6.53 14.65 -6.42
CA ALA A 96 6.48 14.64 -4.97
C ALA A 96 6.65 13.23 -4.40
N LEU A 97 7.21 13.15 -3.19
CA LEU A 97 7.32 11.89 -2.45
C LEU A 97 5.92 11.41 -2.00
N LEU A 98 5.54 10.21 -2.43
CA LEU A 98 4.32 9.54 -2.02
C LEU A 98 4.58 8.74 -0.75
N ARG A 99 3.71 8.90 0.25
CA ARG A 99 3.82 8.27 1.56
C ARG A 99 2.49 7.70 1.95
N SER A 100 2.48 6.48 2.47
CA SER A 100 1.30 5.87 3.07
C SER A 100 1.69 5.14 4.35
N TYR A 101 0.76 5.11 5.29
CA TYR A 101 0.88 4.27 6.47
C TYR A 101 -0.37 3.41 6.59
N GLY A 102 -0.24 2.36 7.38
CA GLY A 102 -1.35 1.49 7.61
C GLY A 102 -1.05 0.42 8.62
N PHE A 103 -2.04 -0.45 8.79
CA PHE A 103 -1.92 -1.61 9.64
C PHE A 103 -2.64 -2.79 8.98
N GLY A 104 -2.26 -3.98 9.37
CA GLY A 104 -2.82 -5.20 8.82
C GLY A 104 -2.83 -6.34 9.81
N LEU A 105 -3.63 -7.33 9.47
CA LEU A 105 -3.76 -8.59 10.18
C LEU A 105 -3.42 -9.71 9.22
N ARG A 106 -2.62 -10.65 9.68
CA ARG A 106 -2.28 -11.87 8.95
C ARG A 106 -2.62 -13.08 9.80
N MET A 107 -3.37 -14.00 9.22
CA MET A 107 -3.77 -15.25 9.84
C MET A 107 -3.32 -16.42 8.95
N ASN A 108 -2.61 -17.38 9.55
CA ASN A 108 -2.21 -18.61 8.86
C ASN A 108 -3.19 -19.74 9.25
N LEU A 109 -4.08 -20.12 8.33
CA LEU A 109 -5.06 -21.18 8.52
C LEU A 109 -4.36 -22.52 8.28
N PHE A 110 -4.00 -23.16 9.39
CA PHE A 110 -3.54 -24.56 9.43
C PHE A 110 -2.40 -24.90 8.46
N ASN A 111 -1.60 -23.89 8.06
CA ASN A 111 -0.55 -24.04 7.05
C ASN A 111 -1.06 -24.50 5.67
N ILE A 112 -2.33 -24.20 5.35
CA ILE A 112 -2.95 -24.45 4.04
C ILE A 112 -3.30 -23.13 3.34
N ALA A 113 -3.74 -22.11 4.10
CA ALA A 113 -4.14 -20.82 3.53
C ALA A 113 -3.70 -19.64 4.40
N ILE A 114 -3.42 -18.51 3.76
CA ILE A 114 -3.11 -17.24 4.39
C ILE A 114 -4.25 -16.27 4.10
N ILE A 115 -4.83 -15.75 5.18
CA ILE A 115 -5.70 -14.59 5.12
C ILE A 115 -4.88 -13.39 5.54
N ARG A 116 -4.89 -12.35 4.71
CA ARG A 116 -4.33 -11.04 5.06
C ARG A 116 -5.36 -9.96 4.82
N TRP A 117 -5.45 -9.04 5.75
CA TRP A 117 -6.16 -7.80 5.59
C TRP A 117 -5.22 -6.65 5.88
N ASP A 118 -5.13 -5.69 4.96
CA ASP A 118 -4.27 -4.52 5.07
C ASP A 118 -5.10 -3.25 4.90
N TRP A 119 -5.17 -2.40 5.92
CA TRP A 119 -5.72 -1.06 5.79
C TRP A 119 -4.61 -0.05 5.54
N ALA A 120 -4.72 0.73 4.47
CA ALA A 120 -3.72 1.70 4.04
C ALA A 120 -4.34 3.09 3.88
N LYS A 121 -3.64 4.13 4.33
CA LYS A 121 -4.03 5.54 4.17
C LYS A 121 -2.91 6.32 3.47
N PRO A 122 -3.19 6.99 2.34
CA PRO A 122 -2.23 7.89 1.72
C PRO A 122 -2.09 9.17 2.56
N VAL A 123 -0.85 9.54 2.87
CA VAL A 123 -0.49 10.77 3.63
C VAL A 123 -0.26 11.93 2.69
N SER A 124 0.35 11.68 1.52
CA SER A 124 0.63 12.73 0.53
C SER A 124 -0.63 13.26 -0.16
N ARG A 125 -1.84 12.82 0.25
CA ARG A 125 -3.13 13.26 -0.30
C ARG A 125 -4.04 13.76 0.83
N PRO A 126 -4.22 15.08 1.00
CA PRO A 126 -5.04 15.64 2.08
C PRO A 126 -6.48 15.10 2.14
N ASN A 127 -7.07 14.78 0.98
CA ASN A 127 -8.44 14.28 0.86
C ASN A 127 -8.53 12.76 0.60
N GLY A 128 -7.41 12.04 0.50
CA GLY A 128 -7.42 10.62 0.15
C GLY A 128 -7.97 9.78 1.30
N LYS A 129 -9.06 9.02 1.10
CA LYS A 129 -9.58 8.10 2.12
C LYS A 129 -8.65 6.89 2.29
N GLY A 130 -8.68 6.28 3.48
CA GLY A 130 -7.95 5.02 3.69
C GLY A 130 -8.82 3.85 3.25
N PHE A 131 -8.21 2.79 2.74
CA PHE A 131 -8.92 1.62 2.23
C PHE A 131 -8.33 0.32 2.74
N GLY A 132 -9.19 -0.69 2.85
CA GLY A 132 -8.83 -2.05 3.23
C GLY A 132 -8.68 -2.95 2.00
N THR A 133 -7.57 -3.67 1.92
CA THR A 133 -7.34 -4.73 0.92
C THR A 133 -7.41 -6.08 1.60
N TRP A 134 -8.17 -7.00 1.02
CA TRP A 134 -8.21 -8.40 1.44
C TRP A 134 -7.38 -9.25 0.48
N PHE A 135 -6.61 -10.18 1.05
CA PHE A 135 -5.87 -11.17 0.30
C PHE A 135 -6.14 -12.56 0.89
N PHE A 136 -6.47 -13.48 0.00
CA PHE A 136 -6.64 -14.89 0.29
C PHE A 136 -5.75 -15.69 -0.66
N GLY A 137 -4.87 -16.53 -0.13
CA GLY A 137 -3.98 -17.35 -0.93
C GLY A 137 -3.60 -18.64 -0.23
N ALA A 138 -3.19 -19.65 -1.01
CA ALA A 138 -2.63 -20.88 -0.47
C ALA A 138 -1.29 -20.58 0.23
N SER A 139 -1.03 -21.22 1.37
CA SER A 139 0.33 -21.32 1.91
C SER A 139 0.97 -22.57 1.34
N TYR A 140 1.79 -22.42 0.32
CA TYR A 140 2.70 -23.46 -0.15
C TYR A 140 4.15 -23.07 0.19
#